data_AF-A0A7Y3AVC8-F1
#
_entry.id   AF-A0A7Y3AVC8-F1
#
_cell.length_a   1.000
_cell.length_b   1.000
_cell.length_c   1.000
_cell.angle_alpha   90.00
_cell.angle_beta   90.00
_cell.angle_gamma   90.00
#
_symmetry.space_group_name_H-M   'P 1'
#
loop_
_entity.id
_entity.type
_entity.pdbx_description
1 polymer ?
#
loop_
_entity_poly.entity_id
_entity_poly.type
_entity_poly.pdbx_seq_one_letter_code
_entity_poly.pdbx_strand_id
1 'polypeptide(L)'
;MKKTPKNSGFKTPEGYFEGVTDRILDRIKNEEGAGIPEKDGFTIPEGYMDTMQKEVLTKVKASETPVISLHPYRKHLLVAASIAAIFVLVIGLQWNDAQSITFDDLANADIETYFESREIGFTSYEIAEVIPVNTIDLNEFMETGVNDENIMEYLEDSIDDIEELNLELDEEYQ
;
A
#
# COMPACT_ATOMS: atom_id res chain seq x y z
N MET A 1 -18.40 -9.58 -26.76
CA MET A 1 -19.29 -10.65 -27.25
C MET A 1 -20.08 -10.13 -28.46
N LYS A 2 -19.96 -10.75 -29.64
CA LYS A 2 -20.69 -10.33 -30.86
C LYS A 2 -22.17 -10.71 -30.73
N LYS A 3 -23.08 -9.74 -30.91
CA LYS A 3 -24.54 -9.97 -30.93
C LYS A 3 -24.92 -10.74 -32.20
N THR A 4 -25.61 -11.87 -32.06
CA THR A 4 -26.15 -12.64 -33.18
C THR A 4 -27.27 -11.85 -33.88
N PRO A 5 -27.33 -11.85 -35.22
CA PRO A 5 -28.36 -11.11 -35.97
C PRO A 5 -29.75 -11.67 -35.66
N LYS A 6 -30.76 -10.78 -35.54
CA LYS A 6 -32.16 -11.13 -35.20
C LYS A 6 -32.81 -12.14 -36.16
N ASN A 7 -32.28 -12.28 -37.38
CA ASN A 7 -32.70 -13.23 -38.40
C ASN A 7 -31.60 -14.28 -38.67
N SER A 8 -30.89 -14.72 -37.64
CA SER A 8 -30.11 -15.95 -37.78
C SER A 8 -31.11 -17.07 -38.08
N GLY A 9 -30.93 -17.81 -39.19
CA GLY A 9 -31.85 -18.87 -39.65
C GLY A 9 -31.95 -20.07 -38.70
N PHE A 10 -31.59 -19.91 -37.43
CA PHE A 10 -31.57 -20.92 -36.38
C PHE A 10 -32.80 -20.82 -35.46
N LYS A 11 -33.95 -20.38 -35.98
CA LYS A 11 -35.23 -20.51 -35.27
C LYS A 11 -35.99 -21.71 -35.83
N THR A 12 -36.32 -22.65 -34.94
CA THR A 12 -37.20 -23.78 -35.27
C THR A 12 -38.65 -23.28 -35.41
N PRO A 13 -39.46 -23.91 -36.27
CA PRO A 13 -40.90 -23.63 -36.36
C PRO A 13 -41.61 -23.79 -35.01
N GLU A 14 -42.70 -23.05 -34.83
CA GLU A 14 -43.57 -23.19 -33.67
C GLU A 14 -44.14 -24.63 -33.61
N GLY A 15 -44.11 -25.25 -32.43
CA GLY A 15 -44.55 -26.64 -32.23
C GLY A 15 -43.58 -27.72 -32.75
N TYR A 16 -42.39 -27.38 -33.26
CA TYR A 16 -41.45 -28.37 -33.83
C TYR A 16 -41.08 -29.51 -32.87
N PHE A 17 -40.96 -29.22 -31.57
CA PHE A 17 -40.60 -30.20 -30.54
C PHE A 17 -41.82 -30.85 -29.86
N GLU A 18 -43.02 -30.41 -30.19
CA GLU A 18 -44.24 -30.88 -29.54
C GLU A 18 -44.57 -32.31 -29.99
N GLY A 19 -44.65 -33.22 -29.02
CA GLY A 19 -44.89 -34.64 -29.27
C GLY A 19 -43.72 -35.38 -29.93
N VAL A 20 -42.52 -34.80 -30.03
CA VAL A 20 -41.36 -35.50 -30.62
C VAL A 20 -41.01 -36.74 -29.79
N THR A 21 -40.98 -36.62 -28.47
CA THR A 21 -40.71 -37.74 -27.57
C THR A 21 -41.74 -38.85 -27.73
N ASP A 22 -43.03 -38.49 -27.79
CA ASP A 22 -44.12 -39.45 -27.93
C ASP A 22 -44.06 -40.15 -29.29
N ARG A 23 -43.78 -39.41 -30.37
CA ARG A 23 -43.58 -39.98 -31.71
C ARG A 23 -42.38 -40.92 -31.77
N ILE A 24 -41.27 -40.60 -31.09
CA ILE A 24 -40.09 -41.48 -31.02
C ILE A 24 -40.44 -42.76 -30.24
N LEU A 25 -41.10 -42.62 -29.09
CA LEU A 25 -41.48 -43.75 -28.24
C LEU A 25 -42.54 -44.63 -28.90
N ASP A 26 -43.52 -44.05 -29.58
CA ASP A 26 -44.52 -44.77 -30.36
C ASP A 26 -43.89 -45.50 -31.53
N ARG A 27 -42.88 -44.91 -32.18
CA ARG A 27 -42.14 -45.60 -33.25
C ARG A 27 -41.35 -46.80 -32.72
N ILE A 28 -40.70 -46.65 -31.57
CA ILE A 28 -39.98 -47.75 -30.91
C ILE A 28 -40.93 -48.88 -30.47
N LYS A 29 -42.15 -48.53 -30.04
CA LYS A 29 -43.14 -49.50 -29.52
C LYS A 29 -43.97 -50.18 -30.60
N ASN A 30 -44.31 -49.48 -31.69
CA ASN A 30 -45.26 -49.94 -32.72
C ASN A 30 -44.60 -50.53 -33.97
N GLU A 31 -43.29 -50.34 -34.18
CA GLU A 31 -42.54 -51.11 -35.16
C GLU A 31 -42.25 -52.51 -34.57
N GLU A 32 -43.20 -53.45 -34.72
CA GLU A 32 -42.94 -54.90 -34.59
C GLU A 32 -41.90 -55.31 -35.66
N GLY A 33 -40.62 -55.09 -35.35
CA GLY A 33 -39.52 -55.14 -36.30
C GLY A 33 -38.40 -54.12 -36.03
N ALA A 34 -38.59 -53.15 -35.12
CA ALA A 34 -37.56 -52.24 -34.62
C ALA A 34 -36.58 -52.91 -33.63
N GLY A 35 -36.30 -54.19 -33.83
CA GLY A 35 -35.01 -54.69 -33.40
C GLY A 35 -34.00 -53.91 -34.23
N ILE A 36 -33.21 -53.03 -33.60
CA ILE A 36 -31.95 -52.57 -34.17
C ILE A 36 -31.35 -53.81 -34.84
N PRO A 37 -31.22 -53.85 -36.18
CA PRO A 37 -30.78 -55.09 -36.80
C PRO A 37 -29.43 -55.39 -36.17
N GLU A 38 -29.22 -56.59 -35.62
CA GLU A 38 -27.93 -56.96 -34.99
C GLU A 38 -26.73 -56.71 -35.94
N LYS A 39 -27.02 -56.51 -37.23
CA LYS A 39 -26.14 -56.44 -38.38
C LYS A 39 -26.06 -55.05 -39.03
N ASP A 40 -27.02 -54.13 -38.78
CA ASP A 40 -27.05 -52.77 -39.37
C ASP A 40 -26.65 -51.68 -38.35
N GLY A 41 -25.93 -52.06 -37.29
CA GLY A 41 -25.22 -51.09 -36.48
C GLY A 41 -24.17 -50.34 -37.30
N PHE A 42 -23.78 -49.15 -36.85
CA PHE A 42 -22.60 -48.47 -37.39
C PHE A 42 -21.36 -49.33 -37.13
N THR A 43 -20.98 -50.13 -38.11
CA THR A 43 -19.72 -50.87 -38.06
C THR A 43 -18.60 -49.91 -38.42
N ILE A 44 -17.56 -49.90 -37.59
CA ILE A 44 -16.34 -49.19 -37.93
C ILE A 44 -15.63 -49.94 -39.06
N PRO A 45 -15.04 -49.24 -40.06
CA PRO A 45 -14.23 -49.88 -41.07
C PRO A 45 -13.11 -50.72 -40.45
N GLU A 46 -12.78 -51.82 -41.11
CA GLU A 46 -11.66 -52.68 -40.69
C GLU A 46 -10.37 -51.85 -40.55
N GLY A 47 -9.69 -51.96 -39.40
CA GLY A 47 -8.45 -51.23 -39.13
C GLY A 47 -8.61 -49.74 -38.79
N TYR A 48 -9.83 -49.22 -38.59
CA TYR A 48 -10.05 -47.83 -38.16
C TYR A 48 -9.34 -47.53 -36.83
N MET A 49 -9.54 -48.40 -35.83
CA MET A 49 -8.96 -48.20 -34.49
C MET A 49 -7.42 -48.31 -34.51
N ASP A 50 -6.88 -49.22 -35.32
CA ASP A 50 -5.43 -49.38 -35.48
C ASP A 50 -4.79 -48.15 -36.14
N THR A 51 -5.45 -47.59 -37.15
CA THR A 51 -4.99 -46.39 -37.87
C THR A 51 -5.07 -45.17 -36.97
N MET A 52 -6.20 -44.97 -36.28
CA MET A 52 -6.39 -43.87 -35.35
C MET A 52 -5.34 -43.89 -34.22
N GLN A 53 -5.07 -45.06 -33.64
CA GLN A 53 -4.05 -45.21 -32.60
C GLN A 53 -2.65 -44.86 -33.13
N LYS A 54 -2.29 -45.34 -34.33
CA LYS A 54 -1.01 -44.99 -34.96
C LYS A 54 -0.90 -43.49 -35.20
N GLU A 55 -1.92 -42.86 -35.78
CA GLU A 55 -1.91 -41.41 -36.05
C GLU A 55 -1.77 -40.57 -34.76
N VAL A 56 -2.49 -40.93 -33.70
CA VAL A 56 -2.39 -40.25 -32.40
C VAL A 56 -0.99 -40.43 -31.80
N LEU A 57 -0.46 -41.65 -31.79
CA LEU A 57 0.88 -41.93 -31.26
C LEU A 57 1.98 -41.22 -32.06
N THR A 58 1.86 -41.16 -33.38
CA THR A 58 2.79 -40.41 -34.24
C THR A 58 2.74 -38.91 -33.94
N LYS A 59 1.56 -38.33 -33.78
CA LYS A 59 1.41 -36.90 -33.44
C LYS A 59 1.91 -36.56 -32.05
N VAL A 60 1.73 -37.44 -31.07
CA VAL A 60 2.18 -37.22 -29.68
C VAL A 60 3.69 -37.41 -29.53
N LYS A 61 4.30 -38.34 -30.29
CA LYS A 61 5.76 -38.55 -30.24
C LYS A 61 6.56 -37.52 -31.04
N ALA A 62 5.94 -36.85 -32.03
CA ALA A 62 6.66 -35.98 -32.97
C ALA A 62 7.00 -34.57 -32.43
N SER A 63 6.60 -34.21 -31.21
CA SER A 63 6.98 -32.92 -30.62
C SER A 63 8.10 -33.09 -29.59
N GLU A 64 9.34 -33.22 -30.07
CA GLU A 64 10.52 -32.90 -29.26
C GLU A 64 10.58 -31.38 -29.07
N THR A 65 9.70 -30.84 -28.22
CA THR A 65 9.85 -29.46 -27.74
C THR A 65 11.16 -29.38 -26.96
N PRO A 66 12.05 -28.41 -27.22
CA PRO A 66 13.27 -28.29 -26.45
C PRO A 66 12.91 -28.00 -24.99
N VAL A 67 13.03 -29.01 -24.13
CA VAL A 67 12.80 -28.87 -22.69
C VAL A 67 14.04 -28.18 -22.11
N ILE A 68 13.90 -26.90 -21.75
CA ILE A 68 14.96 -26.18 -21.05
C ILE A 68 14.94 -26.62 -19.59
N SER A 69 16.00 -27.30 -19.15
CA SER A 69 16.16 -27.70 -17.75
C SER A 69 16.56 -26.51 -16.88
N LEU A 70 15.73 -26.18 -15.89
CA LEU A 70 16.03 -25.15 -14.90
C LEU A 70 17.02 -25.71 -13.86
N HIS A 71 18.25 -25.20 -13.89
CA HIS A 71 19.25 -25.55 -12.88
C HIS A 71 19.00 -24.73 -11.60
N PRO A 72 19.03 -25.35 -10.40
CA PRO A 72 18.76 -24.63 -9.17
C PRO A 72 19.91 -23.68 -8.80
N TYR A 73 19.71 -22.38 -8.96
CA TYR A 73 20.66 -21.32 -8.59
C TYR A 73 20.81 -21.09 -7.07
N ARG A 74 20.50 -22.10 -6.24
CA ARG A 74 20.49 -21.98 -4.76
C ARG A 74 21.82 -21.48 -4.19
N LYS A 75 22.95 -21.83 -4.82
CA LYS A 75 24.28 -21.36 -4.41
C LYS A 75 24.47 -19.86 -4.66
N HIS A 76 24.01 -19.34 -5.79
CA HIS A 76 24.07 -17.91 -6.10
C HIS A 76 23.08 -17.11 -5.27
N LEU A 77 21.92 -17.70 -4.94
CA LEU A 77 20.93 -17.09 -4.06
C LEU A 77 21.50 -16.89 -2.65
N LEU A 78 22.23 -17.88 -2.11
CA LEU A 78 22.94 -17.74 -0.84
C LEU A 78 24.03 -16.66 -0.89
N VAL A 79 24.81 -16.58 -1.97
CA VAL A 79 25.84 -15.53 -2.14
C VAL A 79 25.20 -14.14 -2.22
N ALA A 80 24.13 -13.98 -2.99
CA ALA A 80 23.40 -12.72 -3.11
C ALA A 80 22.77 -12.30 -1.78
N ALA A 81 22.23 -13.25 -1.01
CA ALA A 81 21.68 -12.99 0.32
C ALA A 81 22.76 -12.47 1.30
N SER A 82 23.97 -13.04 1.27
CA SER A 82 25.09 -12.55 2.10
C SER A 82 25.51 -11.12 1.73
N ILE A 83 25.56 -10.80 0.44
CA ILE A 83 25.86 -9.43 -0.04
C ILE A 83 24.77 -8.45 0.42
N ALA A 84 23.50 -8.81 0.25
CA ALA A 84 22.38 -7.99 0.71
C ALA A 84 22.40 -7.77 2.23
N ALA A 85 22.71 -8.81 3.01
CA ALA A 85 22.83 -8.70 4.47
C ALA A 85 23.92 -7.70 4.88
N ILE A 86 25.06 -7.67 4.19
CA ILE A 86 26.12 -6.68 4.45
C ILE A 86 25.61 -5.26 4.15
N PHE A 87 24.91 -5.06 3.02
CA PHE A 87 24.32 -3.74 2.71
C PHE A 87 23.32 -3.29 3.76
N VAL A 88 22.44 -4.18 4.22
CA VAL A 88 21.47 -3.89 5.30
C VAL A 88 22.19 -3.55 6.60
N LEU A 89 23.28 -4.26 6.92
CA LEU A 89 24.08 -3.98 8.12
C LEU A 89 24.75 -2.60 8.04
N VAL A 90 25.36 -2.26 6.90
CA VAL A 90 26.01 -0.96 6.68
C VAL A 90 25.01 0.19 6.73
N ILE A 91 23.88 0.06 6.02
CA ILE A 91 22.83 1.08 6.03
C ILE A 91 22.21 1.20 7.43
N GLY A 92 21.93 0.07 8.09
CA GLY A 92 21.35 0.05 9.44
C GLY A 92 22.25 0.66 10.51
N LEU A 93 23.57 0.49 10.42
CA LEU A 93 24.52 1.15 11.33
C LEU A 93 24.69 2.63 11.04
N GLN A 94 24.60 3.05 9.77
CA GLN A 94 24.68 4.46 9.41
C GLN A 94 23.37 5.23 9.65
N TRP A 95 22.26 4.54 9.90
CA TRP A 95 20.96 5.15 10.21
C TRP A 95 20.82 5.61 11.68
N ASN A 96 21.94 5.83 12.36
CA ASN A 96 21.96 6.45 13.67
C ASN A 96 22.29 7.92 13.51
N ASP A 97 21.30 8.72 13.09
CA ASP A 97 21.34 10.17 13.28
C ASP A 97 21.25 10.41 14.78
N ALA A 98 22.42 10.46 15.44
CA ALA A 98 22.51 11.09 16.73
C ALA A 98 22.10 12.55 16.51
N GLN A 99 20.91 12.93 16.98
CA GLN A 99 20.46 14.32 17.01
C GLN A 99 21.61 15.15 17.60
N SER A 100 22.29 15.92 16.75
CA SER A 100 23.37 16.77 17.22
C SER A 100 22.73 17.91 17.99
N ILE A 101 23.03 18.04 19.28
CA ILE A 101 22.56 19.16 20.10
C ILE A 101 22.97 20.46 19.41
N THR A 102 21.98 21.24 19.00
CA THR A 102 22.16 22.53 18.34
C THR A 102 21.99 23.67 19.35
N PHE A 103 22.38 24.88 18.95
CA PHE A 103 22.11 26.07 19.76
C PHE A 103 20.61 26.32 19.94
N ASP A 104 19.77 25.89 18.99
CA ASP A 104 18.31 26.01 19.10
C ASP A 104 17.76 25.13 20.23
N ASP A 105 18.32 23.93 20.41
CA ASP A 105 17.94 23.02 21.50
C ASP A 105 18.29 23.61 22.88
N LEU A 106 19.44 24.29 22.98
CA LEU A 106 19.86 24.98 24.20
C LEU A 106 18.97 26.20 24.49
N ALA A 107 18.70 27.01 23.48
CA ALA A 107 17.83 28.18 23.63
C ALA A 107 16.42 27.80 24.08
N ASN A 108 15.87 26.70 23.54
CA ASN A 108 14.56 26.19 23.96
C ASN A 108 14.58 25.70 25.43
N ALA A 109 15.64 25.00 25.84
CA ALA A 109 15.79 24.53 27.21
C ALA A 109 15.92 25.68 28.23
N ASP A 110 16.63 26.75 27.85
CA ASP A 110 16.75 27.97 28.67
C ASP A 110 15.39 28.67 28.82
N ILE A 111 14.63 28.79 27.73
CA ILE A 111 13.27 29.37 27.75
C ILE A 111 12.34 28.55 28.65
N GLU A 112 12.36 27.22 28.53
CA GLU A 112 11.56 26.31 29.37
C GLU A 112 11.93 26.47 30.86
N THR A 113 13.21 26.50 31.17
CA THR A 113 13.71 26.70 32.55
C THR A 113 13.31 28.06 33.11
N TYR A 114 13.35 29.11 32.30
CA TYR A 114 12.93 30.46 32.70
C TYR A 114 11.43 30.53 33.06
N PHE A 115 10.58 29.83 32.30
CA PHE A 115 9.14 29.76 32.59
C PHE A 115 8.81 28.84 33.76
N GLU A 116 9.58 27.77 33.99
CA GLU A 116 9.41 26.90 35.16
C GLU A 116 9.87 27.58 36.46
N SER A 117 10.95 28.37 36.38
CA SER A 117 11.52 29.08 37.53
C SER A 117 10.75 30.34 37.93
N ARG A 118 10.14 31.05 36.97
CA ARG A 118 9.07 32.00 37.31
C ARG A 118 7.83 31.22 37.64
N GLU A 119 7.12 31.60 38.69
CA GLU A 119 5.88 30.95 39.15
C GLU A 119 4.67 31.17 38.20
N ILE A 120 4.92 31.28 36.90
CA ILE A 120 3.92 31.33 35.84
C ILE A 120 3.54 29.88 35.58
N GLY A 121 2.50 29.38 36.28
CA GLY A 121 2.05 27.99 36.23
C GLY A 121 1.43 27.53 34.90
N PHE A 122 1.91 28.04 33.76
CA PHE A 122 1.50 27.63 32.42
C PHE A 122 2.68 27.02 31.67
N THR A 123 2.48 25.81 31.15
CA THR A 123 3.42 25.18 30.22
C THR A 123 3.41 25.88 28.86
N SER A 124 4.48 25.74 28.07
CA SER A 124 4.56 26.29 26.70
C SER A 124 3.36 25.91 25.82
N TYR A 125 2.77 24.73 26.06
CA TYR A 125 1.59 24.26 25.33
C TYR A 125 0.30 24.95 25.78
N GLU A 126 0.12 25.16 27.07
CA GLU A 126 -1.02 25.92 27.61
C GLU A 126 -0.96 27.39 27.20
N ILE A 127 0.25 27.97 27.13
CA ILE A 127 0.46 29.33 26.61
C ILE A 127 0.03 29.41 25.15
N ALA A 128 0.42 28.44 24.30
CA ALA A 128 0.03 28.43 22.90
C ALA A 128 -1.49 28.28 22.68
N GLU A 129 -2.21 27.68 23.63
CA GLU A 129 -3.67 27.55 23.60
C GLU A 129 -4.37 28.86 24.03
N VAL A 130 -3.81 29.56 25.01
CA VAL A 130 -4.40 30.80 25.55
C VAL A 130 -4.04 32.02 24.70
N ILE A 131 -2.89 32.02 24.02
CA ILE A 131 -2.48 33.11 23.14
C ILE A 131 -3.27 33.06 21.82
N PRO A 132 -4.12 34.06 21.51
CA PRO A 132 -4.89 34.07 20.28
C PRO A 132 -4.01 34.56 19.11
N VAL A 133 -3.15 33.66 18.60
CA VAL A 133 -2.17 33.93 17.53
C VAL A 133 -2.81 34.50 16.25
N ASN A 134 -4.11 34.26 16.07
CA ASN A 134 -4.91 34.71 14.93
C ASN A 134 -5.50 36.13 15.08
N THR A 135 -5.48 36.71 16.28
CA THR A 135 -5.96 38.09 16.54
C THR A 135 -4.84 39.02 17.00
N ILE A 136 -3.62 38.51 17.19
CA ILE A 136 -2.47 39.36 17.47
C ILE A 136 -2.10 40.09 16.18
N ASP A 137 -2.49 41.35 16.10
CA ASP A 137 -1.97 42.24 15.06
C ASP A 137 -0.54 42.64 15.45
N LEU A 138 0.42 41.82 15.02
CA LEU A 138 1.85 42.09 15.23
C LEU A 138 2.26 43.44 14.62
N ASN A 139 1.49 43.98 13.67
CA ASN A 139 1.77 45.30 13.12
C ASN A 139 1.43 46.40 14.13
N GLU A 140 0.39 46.27 14.94
CA GLU A 140 0.06 47.26 15.98
C GLU A 140 1.20 47.35 17.01
N PHE A 141 1.73 46.21 17.46
CA PHE A 141 2.90 46.15 18.34
C PHE A 141 4.17 46.78 17.74
N MET A 142 4.38 46.58 16.43
CA MET A 142 5.55 47.10 15.71
C MET A 142 5.40 48.57 15.30
N GLU A 143 4.16 49.05 15.12
CA GLU A 143 3.85 50.37 14.55
C GLU A 143 3.52 51.41 15.62
N THR A 144 2.90 51.04 16.75
CA THR A 144 2.70 51.98 17.87
C THR A 144 3.97 52.17 18.69
N GLY A 145 4.97 51.31 18.54
CA GLY A 145 6.16 51.28 19.40
C GLY A 145 5.78 51.00 20.85
N VAL A 146 6.69 50.42 21.62
CA VAL A 146 6.52 50.48 23.07
C VAL A 146 6.74 51.94 23.46
N ASN A 147 5.69 52.61 23.96
CA ASN A 147 5.81 54.01 24.40
C ASN A 147 6.87 54.09 25.50
N ASP A 148 7.76 55.07 25.42
CA ASP A 148 8.81 55.35 26.42
C ASP A 148 8.26 55.39 27.85
N GLU A 149 7.02 55.87 28.03
CA GLU A 149 6.35 55.92 29.33
C GLU A 149 6.06 54.51 29.89
N ASN A 150 5.64 53.58 29.05
CA ASN A 150 5.45 52.17 29.44
C ASN A 150 6.78 51.48 29.74
N ILE A 151 7.85 51.82 29.01
CA ILE A 151 9.19 51.32 29.26
C ILE A 151 9.68 51.82 30.62
N MET A 152 9.48 53.12 30.90
CA MET A 152 9.88 53.74 32.16
C MET A 152 9.14 53.11 33.35
N GLU A 153 7.83 52.93 33.24
CA GLU A 153 7.01 52.30 34.27
C GLU A 153 7.45 50.86 34.55
N TYR A 154 7.70 50.07 33.50
CA TYR A 154 8.19 48.70 33.65
C TYR A 154 9.57 48.63 34.31
N LEU A 155 10.49 49.52 33.91
CA LEU A 155 11.82 49.58 34.49
C LEU A 155 11.76 50.01 35.95
N GLU A 156 10.88 50.96 36.31
CA GLU A 156 10.71 51.41 37.69
C GLU A 156 10.12 50.31 38.59
N ASP A 157 9.14 49.56 38.11
CA ASP A 157 8.53 48.43 38.83
C ASP A 157 9.50 47.23 38.95
N SER A 158 10.40 47.07 37.97
CA SER A 158 11.39 45.98 37.92
C SER A 158 12.74 46.33 38.55
N ILE A 159 12.94 47.55 39.08
CA ILE A 159 14.23 47.97 39.65
C ILE A 159 14.64 47.07 40.82
N ASP A 160 13.70 46.67 41.67
CA ASP A 160 13.98 45.85 42.85
C ASP A 160 14.47 44.43 42.45
N ASP A 161 13.84 43.83 41.43
CA ASP A 161 14.24 42.53 40.88
C ASP A 161 15.62 42.60 40.19
N ILE A 162 15.92 43.72 39.53
CA ILE A 162 17.21 43.95 38.86
C ILE A 162 18.32 44.17 39.90
N GLU A 163 18.04 44.86 41.01
CA GLU A 163 18.99 45.00 42.12
C GLU A 163 19.30 43.65 42.78
N GLU A 164 18.33 42.74 42.90
CA GLU A 164 18.56 41.38 43.40
C GLU A 164 19.47 40.54 42.47
N LEU A 165 19.38 40.77 41.16
CA LEU A 165 20.25 40.17 40.13
C LEU A 165 21.65 40.80 40.06
N ASN A 166 21.78 42.04 40.53
CA ASN A 166 23.07 42.70 40.71
C ASN A 166 23.72 42.20 42.00
N LEU A 167 23.97 40.89 42.05
CA LEU A 167 24.81 40.23 43.05
C LEU A 167 26.08 41.06 43.24
N GLU A 168 26.31 41.48 44.49
CA GLU A 168 27.53 42.10 45.00
C GLU A 168 28.73 41.82 44.07
N LEU A 169 29.09 42.82 43.27
CA LEU A 169 30.45 42.96 42.78
C LEU A 169 31.30 43.31 44.00
N ASP A 170 31.56 42.28 44.80
CA ASP A 170 32.49 42.34 45.92
C ASP A 170 33.80 42.89 45.39
N GLU A 171 34.18 44.06 45.91
CA GLU A 171 35.49 44.65 45.75
C GLU A 171 36.54 43.72 46.38
N GLU A 172 36.96 42.67 45.69
CA GLU A 172 38.18 41.95 46.04
C GLU A 172 39.37 42.46 45.21
N TYR A 173 39.81 43.67 45.56
CA TYR A 173 41.19 44.10 45.36
C TYR A 173 41.71 44.79 46.62
N GLN A 174 42.20 43.97 47.56
CA GLN A 174 43.42 44.27 48.32
C GLN A 174 44.06 43.01 48.92
#